data_AF-A0A6V7SP00-F1
#
_entry.id   AF-A0A6V7SP00-F1
#
_cell.length_a   1.000
_cell.length_b   1.000
_cell.length_c   1.000
_cell.angle_alpha   90.00
_cell.angle_beta   90.00
_cell.angle_gamma   90.00
#
_symmetry.space_group_name_H-M   'P 1'
#
loop_
_entity.id
_entity.type
_entity.pdbx_description
1 polymer ?
#
loop_
_entity_poly.entity_id
_entity_poly.type
_entity_poly.pdbx_seq_one_letter_code
_entity_poly.pdbx_strand_id
1 'polypeptide(L)'
;MNKLYITIALELLNVAFYMQNIAFAAESAPKTKSSDENEIYKLYFYPEEAKQAVSVMVDALATAQKHSKLTKDYKLYSKKDGATLHFKEVNDTEVGRLEFKIHNPDSFDGIVNMLLDSNGPKNFYRLFIEGDVSRIYDDHLVIIQHNYKSRVPGWERHYHILANLVESSETEVAIVFVSPNMNGYNSRTRKKHVNPIVESANSFQPDIKFRENVIRWKASKIYVNLVAFFIKKKAKYVKITHLSSIDLNFPSCVTDNSIKKMTANIILDILKLRDIFKKK
;
A
#
# COMPACT_ATOMS: atom_id res chain seq x y z
N MET A 1 34.46 -18.65 -7.85
CA MET A 1 33.61 -17.66 -7.14
C MET A 1 32.41 -17.32 -8.01
N ASN A 2 31.20 -17.46 -7.48
CA ASN A 2 29.95 -17.50 -8.23
C ASN A 2 29.59 -16.11 -8.79
N LYS A 3 29.56 -15.97 -10.13
CA LYS A 3 29.15 -14.72 -10.82
C LYS A 3 27.74 -14.25 -10.45
N LEU A 4 26.91 -15.13 -9.91
CA LEU A 4 25.53 -14.85 -9.48
C LEU A 4 25.43 -14.04 -8.17
N TYR A 5 26.43 -14.11 -7.28
CA TYR A 5 26.42 -13.35 -6.01
C TYR A 5 26.81 -11.88 -6.20
N ILE A 6 27.59 -11.58 -7.24
CA ILE A 6 28.04 -10.21 -7.54
C ILE A 6 26.90 -9.39 -8.18
N THR A 7 26.01 -10.03 -8.96
CA THR A 7 24.88 -9.33 -9.59
C THR A 7 23.79 -8.94 -8.60
N ILE A 8 23.49 -9.77 -7.60
CA ILE A 8 22.47 -9.46 -6.57
C ILE A 8 22.96 -8.37 -5.60
N ALA A 9 24.27 -8.36 -5.29
CA ALA A 9 24.86 -7.29 -4.48
C ALA A 9 24.87 -5.93 -5.19
N LEU A 10 25.00 -5.92 -6.53
CA LEU A 10 24.99 -4.69 -7.33
C LEU A 10 23.58 -4.07 -7.46
N GLU A 11 22.53 -4.89 -7.52
CA GLU A 11 21.14 -4.42 -7.61
C GLU A 11 20.63 -3.83 -6.27
N LEU A 12 21.04 -4.40 -5.13
CA LEU A 12 20.75 -3.82 -3.81
C LEU A 12 21.51 -2.52 -3.55
N LEU A 13 22.71 -2.37 -4.12
CA LEU A 13 23.50 -1.14 -4.04
C LEU A 13 22.86 0.00 -4.86
N ASN A 14 22.21 -0.29 -5.99
CA ASN A 14 21.51 0.71 -6.80
C ASN A 14 20.23 1.25 -6.13
N VAL A 15 19.51 0.44 -5.36
CA VAL A 15 18.36 0.91 -4.55
C VAL A 15 18.84 1.83 -3.42
N ALA A 16 19.97 1.51 -2.78
CA ALA A 16 20.58 2.37 -1.77
C ALA A 16 21.14 3.68 -2.36
N PHE A 17 21.70 3.65 -3.56
CA PHE A 17 22.23 4.84 -4.25
C PHE A 17 21.12 5.83 -4.63
N TYR A 18 19.94 5.34 -5.00
CA TYR A 18 18.78 6.19 -5.32
C TYR A 18 18.22 6.89 -4.07
N MET A 19 18.29 6.24 -2.90
CA MET A 19 17.83 6.80 -1.63
C MET A 19 18.85 7.77 -0.98
N GLN A 20 20.16 7.57 -1.23
CA GLN A 20 21.20 8.50 -0.75
C GLN A 20 21.25 9.81 -1.56
N ASN A 21 20.79 9.83 -2.81
CA ASN A 21 20.72 11.06 -3.60
C ASN A 21 19.71 12.08 -3.06
N ILE A 22 18.64 11.64 -2.38
CA ILE A 22 17.68 12.53 -1.71
C ILE A 22 18.33 13.21 -0.48
N ALA A 23 19.18 12.48 0.25
CA ALA A 23 19.92 13.04 1.38
C ALA A 23 21.01 14.05 0.94
N PHE A 24 21.59 13.89 -0.26
CA PHE A 24 22.66 14.75 -0.77
C PHE A 24 22.14 15.97 -1.58
N ALA A 25 20.98 15.86 -2.23
CA ALA A 25 20.35 16.98 -2.93
C ALA A 25 19.84 18.08 -1.97
N ALA A 26 19.57 17.74 -0.70
CA ALA A 26 19.22 18.72 0.34
C ALA A 26 20.41 19.59 0.78
N GLU A 27 21.65 19.18 0.51
CA GLU A 27 22.87 19.85 0.98
C GLU A 27 23.53 20.78 -0.05
N SER A 28 23.10 20.76 -1.33
CA SER A 28 23.83 21.40 -2.43
C SER A 28 23.08 22.43 -3.29
N ALA A 29 21.89 22.90 -2.90
CA ALA A 29 21.22 23.98 -3.62
C ALA A 29 21.81 25.37 -3.26
N PRO A 30 22.24 26.20 -4.23
CA PRO A 30 22.84 27.49 -3.95
C PRO A 30 21.79 28.52 -3.51
N LYS A 31 22.15 29.34 -2.51
CA LYS A 31 21.35 30.47 -2.02
C LYS A 31 21.19 31.51 -3.14
N THR A 32 19.97 31.68 -3.66
CA THR A 32 19.61 32.88 -4.43
C THR A 32 18.34 33.49 -3.82
N LYS A 33 18.43 34.76 -3.44
CA LYS A 33 17.35 35.54 -2.82
C LYS A 33 16.33 35.99 -3.88
N SER A 34 15.04 35.68 -3.71
CA SER A 34 13.95 36.68 -3.72
C SER A 34 12.57 36.07 -3.43
N SER A 35 11.85 36.73 -2.52
CA SER A 35 10.40 36.83 -2.26
C SER A 35 9.52 35.56 -2.18
N ASP A 36 9.17 35.21 -0.95
CA ASP A 36 7.81 34.97 -0.43
C ASP A 36 6.90 33.88 -1.04
N GLU A 37 7.46 32.77 -1.52
CA GLU A 37 6.73 31.49 -1.68
C GLU A 37 7.27 30.37 -0.77
N ASN A 38 8.29 30.68 0.04
CA ASN A 38 9.11 29.71 0.78
C ASN A 38 8.73 29.51 2.27
N GLU A 39 7.59 30.02 2.74
CA GLU A 39 7.18 29.84 4.14
C GLU A 39 6.28 28.62 4.38
N ILE A 40 5.54 28.13 3.37
CA ILE A 40 4.62 26.98 3.54
C ILE A 40 5.38 25.65 3.54
N TYR A 41 6.42 25.51 2.71
CA TYR A 41 7.20 24.27 2.59
C TYR A 41 8.26 24.07 3.69
N LYS A 42 8.51 25.08 4.53
CA LYS A 42 9.37 24.97 5.72
C LYS A 42 8.62 24.46 6.96
N LEU A 43 7.28 24.36 6.91
CA LEU A 43 6.49 23.84 8.01
C LEU A 43 6.48 22.30 7.97
N TYR A 44 7.42 21.74 8.74
CA TYR A 44 7.53 20.35 9.16
C TYR A 44 8.26 19.36 8.22
N PHE A 45 9.57 19.57 8.08
CA PHE A 45 10.50 18.48 7.76
C PHE A 45 10.59 17.57 9.00
N TYR A 46 10.06 16.34 8.94
CA TYR A 46 10.25 15.30 9.98
C TYR A 46 11.36 14.34 9.52
N PRO A 47 12.65 14.70 9.60
CA PRO A 47 13.72 13.92 9.01
C PRO A 47 13.83 12.50 9.59
N GLU A 48 13.67 12.37 10.91
CA GLU A 48 13.76 11.08 11.58
C GLU A 48 12.52 10.21 11.28
N GLU A 49 11.33 10.81 11.24
CA GLU A 49 10.11 10.11 10.83
C GLU A 49 10.20 9.65 9.36
N ALA A 50 10.73 10.50 8.46
CA ALA A 50 10.94 10.17 7.06
C ALA A 50 11.95 9.02 6.88
N LYS A 51 13.08 9.05 7.61
CA LYS A 51 14.05 7.93 7.62
C LYS A 51 13.40 6.63 8.09
N GLN A 52 12.56 6.70 9.12
CA GLN A 52 11.84 5.53 9.62
C GLN A 52 10.80 5.05 8.61
N ALA A 53 10.04 5.95 7.98
CA ALA A 53 9.08 5.64 6.93
C ALA A 53 9.76 4.92 5.76
N VAL A 54 10.92 5.42 5.30
CA VAL A 54 11.75 4.76 4.30
C VAL A 54 12.15 3.36 4.74
N SER A 55 12.65 3.20 5.98
CA SER A 55 13.03 1.89 6.50
C SER A 55 11.87 0.90 6.53
N VAL A 56 10.66 1.35 6.91
CA VAL A 56 9.45 0.53 6.88
C VAL A 56 9.11 0.11 5.44
N MET A 57 9.21 1.01 4.47
CA MET A 57 8.87 0.70 3.08
C MET A 57 9.88 -0.21 2.40
N VAL A 58 11.16 -0.17 2.80
CA VAL A 58 12.17 -1.15 2.36
C VAL A 58 11.81 -2.55 2.84
N ASP A 59 11.47 -2.72 4.13
CA ASP A 59 11.05 -4.00 4.69
C ASP A 59 9.73 -4.49 4.07
N ALA A 60 8.76 -3.59 3.91
CA ALA A 60 7.48 -3.88 3.26
C ALA A 60 7.65 -4.35 1.82
N LEU A 61 8.51 -3.69 1.03
CA LEU A 61 8.80 -4.08 -0.34
C LEU A 61 9.49 -5.46 -0.39
N ALA A 62 10.50 -5.70 0.45
CA ALA A 62 11.19 -6.98 0.50
C ALA A 62 10.23 -8.12 0.88
N THR A 63 9.35 -7.87 1.85
CA THR A 63 8.30 -8.81 2.25
C THR A 63 7.29 -9.04 1.13
N ALA A 64 6.85 -7.98 0.43
CA ALA A 64 5.98 -8.10 -0.74
C ALA A 64 6.63 -8.91 -1.87
N GLN A 65 7.91 -8.68 -2.16
CA GLN A 65 8.64 -9.44 -3.19
C GLN A 65 8.76 -10.93 -2.83
N LYS A 66 8.92 -11.26 -1.55
CA LYS A 66 8.88 -12.66 -1.07
C LYS A 66 7.51 -13.29 -1.31
N HIS A 67 6.43 -12.57 -1.00
CA HIS A 67 5.05 -13.06 -1.13
C HIS A 67 4.49 -12.99 -2.57
N SER A 68 5.13 -12.26 -3.49
CA SER A 68 4.73 -12.20 -4.89
C SER A 68 5.05 -13.48 -5.65
N LYS A 69 6.03 -14.26 -5.17
CA LYS A 69 6.40 -15.57 -5.69
C LYS A 69 5.39 -16.62 -5.23
N LEU A 70 4.76 -17.31 -6.17
CA LEU A 70 3.82 -18.38 -5.87
C LEU A 70 4.57 -19.62 -5.38
N THR A 71 4.62 -19.83 -4.06
CA THR A 71 5.19 -21.05 -3.45
C THR A 71 4.11 -22.13 -3.27
N LYS A 72 4.51 -23.36 -2.90
CA LYS A 72 3.59 -24.48 -2.64
C LYS A 72 2.61 -24.19 -1.48
N ASP A 73 2.96 -23.27 -0.58
CA ASP A 73 2.13 -22.95 0.59
C ASP A 73 0.91 -22.09 0.22
N TYR A 74 0.92 -21.45 -0.95
CA TYR A 74 -0.22 -20.71 -1.46
C TYR A 74 -1.30 -21.66 -1.98
N LYS A 75 -2.43 -21.69 -1.29
CA LYS A 75 -3.60 -22.51 -1.67
C LYS A 75 -4.50 -21.73 -2.61
N LEU A 76 -4.87 -22.35 -3.73
CA LEU A 76 -5.82 -21.76 -4.68
C LEU A 76 -7.18 -21.55 -4.00
N TYR A 77 -7.72 -20.34 -4.14
CA TYR A 77 -9.06 -20.00 -3.64
C TYR A 77 -10.05 -19.77 -4.78
N SER A 78 -9.61 -19.09 -5.85
CA SER A 78 -10.45 -18.84 -7.02
C SER A 78 -9.61 -18.74 -8.30
N LYS A 79 -10.16 -19.27 -9.40
CA LYS A 79 -9.62 -19.13 -10.75
C LYS A 79 -10.79 -18.83 -11.69
N LYS A 80 -10.85 -17.61 -12.22
CA LYS A 80 -11.93 -17.17 -13.10
C LYS A 80 -11.42 -16.12 -14.09
N ASP A 81 -11.81 -16.22 -15.35
CA ASP A 81 -11.49 -15.26 -16.42
C ASP A 81 -9.98 -14.91 -16.49
N GLY A 82 -9.13 -15.93 -16.37
CA GLY A 82 -7.67 -15.79 -16.38
C GLY A 82 -7.07 -15.05 -15.17
N ALA A 83 -7.88 -14.71 -14.15
CA ALA A 83 -7.42 -14.25 -12.86
C ALA A 83 -7.30 -15.43 -11.88
N THR A 84 -6.28 -15.40 -11.03
CA THR A 84 -6.06 -16.42 -9.99
C THR A 84 -5.83 -15.78 -8.64
N LEU A 85 -6.63 -16.15 -7.65
CA LEU A 85 -6.50 -15.74 -6.26
C LEU A 85 -6.05 -16.94 -5.43
N HIS A 86 -4.91 -16.78 -4.76
CA HIS A 86 -4.39 -17.75 -3.80
C HIS A 86 -4.29 -17.09 -2.42
N PHE A 87 -4.32 -17.91 -1.39
CA PHE A 87 -4.11 -17.48 0.00
C PHE A 87 -2.99 -18.28 0.64
N LYS A 88 -2.19 -17.60 1.47
CA LYS A 88 -1.21 -18.20 2.35
C LYS A 88 -1.41 -17.63 3.74
N GLU A 89 -1.45 -18.51 4.74
CA GLU A 89 -1.46 -18.13 6.14
C GLU A 89 -0.03 -17.79 6.60
N VAL A 90 0.09 -16.68 7.33
CA VAL A 90 1.35 -16.14 7.88
C VAL A 90 0.98 -15.53 9.22
N ASN A 91 1.55 -16.03 10.33
CA ASN A 91 1.32 -15.51 11.67
C ASN A 91 -0.18 -15.32 11.99
N ASP A 92 -0.96 -16.38 11.81
CA ASP A 92 -2.43 -16.42 12.01
C ASP A 92 -3.21 -15.41 11.14
N THR A 93 -2.60 -14.91 10.07
CA THR A 93 -3.17 -13.92 9.16
C THR A 93 -3.07 -14.39 7.72
N GLU A 94 -4.10 -14.11 6.93
CA GLU A 94 -4.14 -14.46 5.52
C GLU A 94 -3.47 -13.39 4.64
N VAL A 95 -2.59 -13.84 3.74
CA VAL A 95 -2.02 -13.04 2.65
C VAL A 95 -2.63 -13.53 1.35
N GLY A 96 -3.50 -12.71 0.75
CA GLY A 96 -4.07 -12.97 -0.56
C GLY A 96 -3.12 -12.52 -1.67
N ARG A 97 -2.98 -13.38 -2.69
CA ARG A 97 -2.22 -13.10 -3.92
C ARG A 97 -3.14 -13.26 -5.12
N LEU A 98 -3.50 -12.13 -5.73
CA LEU A 98 -4.26 -12.06 -6.97
C LEU A 98 -3.32 -11.78 -8.14
N GLU A 99 -3.35 -12.63 -9.16
CA GLU A 99 -2.64 -12.38 -10.42
C GLU A 99 -3.65 -12.31 -11.58
N PHE A 100 -3.51 -11.27 -12.41
CA PHE A 100 -4.31 -11.11 -13.62
C PHE A 100 -3.60 -10.25 -14.67
N LYS A 101 -4.21 -10.16 -15.85
CA LYS A 101 -3.73 -9.36 -16.99
C LYS A 101 -4.82 -8.42 -17.48
N ILE A 102 -4.41 -7.26 -17.99
CA ILE A 102 -5.21 -6.29 -18.74
C ILE A 102 -4.64 -6.23 -20.15
N HIS A 103 -5.40 -6.64 -21.16
CA HIS A 103 -4.96 -6.70 -22.57
C HIS A 103 -5.03 -5.32 -23.26
N ASN A 104 -4.35 -4.36 -22.65
CA ASN A 104 -4.18 -3.01 -23.16
C ASN A 104 -2.84 -2.47 -22.64
N PRO A 105 -1.72 -2.64 -23.36
CA PRO A 105 -0.41 -2.23 -22.87
C PRO A 105 -0.30 -0.72 -22.63
N ASP A 106 -1.09 0.09 -23.34
CA ASP A 106 -1.12 1.56 -23.23
C ASP A 106 -1.81 2.03 -21.94
N SER A 107 -2.47 1.12 -21.22
CA SER A 107 -3.10 1.43 -19.92
C SER A 107 -2.13 1.52 -18.74
N PHE A 108 -0.85 1.20 -18.94
CA PHE A 108 0.14 1.10 -17.85
C PHE A 108 0.16 2.36 -16.97
N ASP A 109 0.40 3.53 -17.56
CA ASP A 109 0.49 4.78 -16.80
C ASP A 109 -0.86 5.14 -16.14
N GLY A 110 -1.96 4.88 -16.84
CA GLY A 110 -3.31 5.08 -16.31
C GLY A 110 -3.60 4.22 -15.07
N ILE A 111 -3.15 2.96 -15.07
CA ILE A 111 -3.28 2.06 -13.91
C ILE A 111 -2.43 2.57 -12.75
N VAL A 112 -1.17 2.93 -13.00
CA VAL A 112 -0.26 3.44 -11.97
C VAL A 112 -0.82 4.70 -11.33
N ASN A 113 -1.21 5.68 -12.15
CA ASN A 113 -1.78 6.95 -11.68
C ASN A 113 -3.08 6.73 -10.89
N MET A 114 -3.97 5.83 -11.34
CA MET A 114 -5.20 5.51 -10.61
C MET A 114 -4.93 4.84 -9.26
N LEU A 115 -3.85 4.07 -9.12
CA LEU A 115 -3.52 3.41 -7.85
C LEU A 115 -2.79 4.33 -6.88
N LEU A 116 -2.11 5.38 -7.37
CA LEU A 116 -1.45 6.40 -6.54
C LEU A 116 -2.38 7.53 -6.10
N ASP A 117 -3.45 7.80 -6.86
CA ASP A 117 -4.48 8.75 -6.49
C ASP A 117 -5.15 8.33 -5.16
N SER A 118 -5.15 9.23 -4.17
CA SER A 118 -5.80 9.00 -2.88
C SER A 118 -7.30 8.68 -3.03
N ASN A 119 -7.95 9.17 -4.08
CA ASN A 119 -9.34 8.89 -4.44
C ASN A 119 -9.50 7.84 -5.55
N GLY A 120 -8.38 7.32 -6.06
CA GLY A 120 -8.32 6.19 -6.98
C GLY A 120 -9.21 4.99 -6.59
N PRO A 121 -9.28 4.59 -5.30
CA PRO A 121 -10.11 3.48 -4.88
C PRO A 121 -11.61 3.66 -5.12
N LYS A 122 -12.10 4.90 -5.34
CA LYS A 122 -13.49 5.18 -5.73
C LYS A 122 -13.93 4.46 -7.00
N ASN A 123 -12.98 4.13 -7.88
CA ASN A 123 -13.24 3.47 -9.16
C ASN A 123 -13.54 1.97 -9.01
N PHE A 124 -13.05 1.32 -7.96
CA PHE A 124 -13.17 -0.14 -7.81
C PHE A 124 -13.74 -0.60 -6.47
N TYR A 125 -13.70 0.21 -5.41
CA TYR A 125 -14.32 -0.08 -4.12
C TYR A 125 -15.61 0.71 -3.90
N ARG A 126 -16.74 0.01 -3.92
CA ARG A 126 -18.09 0.61 -3.78
C ARG A 126 -18.30 1.38 -2.47
N LEU A 127 -17.61 0.97 -1.40
CA LEU A 127 -17.78 1.57 -0.08
C LEU A 127 -16.83 2.75 0.16
N PHE A 128 -15.95 3.07 -0.77
CA PHE A 128 -15.03 4.20 -0.62
C PHE A 128 -15.79 5.53 -0.51
N ILE A 129 -15.36 6.39 0.40
CA ILE A 129 -15.89 7.75 0.59
C ILE A 129 -14.91 8.75 -0.01
N GLU A 130 -13.71 8.82 0.57
CA GLU A 130 -12.67 9.78 0.21
C GLU A 130 -11.29 9.32 0.70
N GLY A 131 -10.25 9.91 0.10
CA GLY A 131 -8.86 9.76 0.53
C GLY A 131 -8.16 11.12 0.60
N ASP A 132 -7.44 11.36 1.70
CA ASP A 132 -6.76 12.62 1.99
C ASP A 132 -5.28 12.36 2.34
N VAL A 133 -4.40 13.19 1.78
CA VAL A 133 -2.95 13.10 2.06
C VAL A 133 -2.68 13.76 3.41
N SER A 134 -2.34 12.95 4.41
CA SER A 134 -2.09 13.39 5.78
C SER A 134 -0.63 13.79 6.03
N ARG A 135 0.30 13.19 5.28
CA ARG A 135 1.74 13.46 5.36
C ARG A 135 2.40 13.26 4.00
N ILE A 136 3.38 14.11 3.68
CA ILE A 136 4.26 13.94 2.53
C ILE A 136 5.69 13.87 3.07
N TYR A 137 6.41 12.80 2.76
CA TYR A 137 7.84 12.68 3.05
C TYR A 137 8.68 12.97 1.81
N ASP A 138 8.22 12.48 0.66
CA ASP A 138 8.72 12.81 -0.68
C ASP A 138 7.60 12.60 -1.73
N ASP A 139 7.90 12.83 -3.01
CA ASP A 139 6.93 12.73 -4.13
C ASP A 139 6.34 11.32 -4.33
N HIS A 140 6.96 10.29 -3.76
CA HIS A 140 6.58 8.88 -3.89
C HIS A 140 6.17 8.24 -2.57
N LEU A 141 6.49 8.88 -1.43
CA LEU A 141 6.31 8.39 -0.07
C LEU A 141 5.41 9.33 0.73
N VAL A 142 4.16 8.89 0.94
CA VAL A 142 3.12 9.69 1.58
C VAL A 142 2.32 8.87 2.58
N ILE A 143 1.68 9.53 3.54
CA ILE A 143 0.63 8.92 4.35
C ILE A 143 -0.72 9.42 3.89
N ILE A 144 -1.59 8.48 3.55
CA ILE A 144 -2.95 8.75 3.10
C ILE A 144 -3.92 8.20 4.15
N GLN A 145 -4.91 9.01 4.53
CA GLN A 145 -6.09 8.54 5.22
C GLN A 145 -7.15 8.15 4.19
N HIS A 146 -7.67 6.92 4.27
CA HIS A 146 -8.85 6.52 3.49
C HIS A 146 -10.06 6.31 4.40
N ASN A 147 -11.21 6.78 3.94
CA ASN A 147 -12.51 6.64 4.61
C ASN A 147 -13.46 5.78 3.76
N TYR A 148 -14.22 4.90 4.42
CA TYR A 148 -15.16 3.95 3.81
C TYR A 148 -16.45 3.87 4.59
N LYS A 149 -17.57 3.63 3.90
CA LYS A 149 -18.82 3.21 4.52
C LYS A 149 -18.65 1.84 5.15
N SER A 150 -19.16 1.67 6.37
CA SER A 150 -19.33 0.35 6.96
C SER A 150 -20.53 -0.35 6.32
N ARG A 151 -20.56 -1.69 6.41
CA ARG A 151 -21.77 -2.47 6.12
C ARG A 151 -22.83 -2.30 7.20
N VAL A 152 -22.44 -1.84 8.39
CA VAL A 152 -23.38 -1.46 9.46
C VAL A 152 -23.87 -0.04 9.15
N PRO A 153 -25.19 0.17 8.93
CA PRO A 153 -25.72 1.49 8.61
C PRO A 153 -25.32 2.56 9.64
N GLY A 154 -24.93 3.75 9.15
CA GLY A 154 -24.51 4.87 10.00
C GLY A 154 -23.13 4.73 10.64
N TRP A 155 -22.34 3.72 10.26
CA TRP A 155 -20.94 3.57 10.68
C TRP A 155 -19.99 3.77 9.50
N GLU A 156 -18.78 4.21 9.83
CA GLU A 156 -17.68 4.39 8.90
C GLU A 156 -16.46 3.57 9.31
N ARG A 157 -15.59 3.33 8.35
CA ARG A 157 -14.30 2.67 8.52
C ARG A 157 -13.23 3.59 7.98
N HIS A 158 -12.13 3.68 8.71
CA HIS A 158 -11.00 4.48 8.26
C HIS A 158 -9.70 3.77 8.57
N TYR A 159 -8.66 4.15 7.83
CA TYR A 159 -7.30 3.75 8.13
C TYR A 159 -6.32 4.75 7.53
N HIS A 160 -5.11 4.74 8.07
CA HIS A 160 -3.97 5.42 7.48
C HIS A 160 -3.07 4.36 6.85
N ILE A 161 -2.50 4.70 5.71
CA ILE A 161 -1.48 3.90 5.02
C ILE A 161 -0.29 4.78 4.69
N LEU A 162 0.90 4.28 4.98
CA LEU A 162 2.12 4.69 4.34
C LEU A 162 2.14 4.06 2.93
N ALA A 163 2.26 4.90 1.92
CA ALA A 163 2.24 4.54 0.51
C ALA A 163 3.60 4.86 -0.11
N ASN A 164 4.15 3.92 -0.88
CA ASN A 164 5.39 4.13 -1.63
C ASN A 164 5.29 3.63 -3.06
N LEU A 165 5.71 4.45 -4.02
CA LEU A 165 5.98 4.03 -5.41
C LEU A 165 7.45 3.68 -5.57
N VAL A 166 7.74 2.52 -6.15
CA VAL A 166 9.10 2.07 -6.45
C VAL A 166 9.17 1.71 -7.93
N GLU A 167 9.85 2.55 -8.70
CA GLU A 167 10.06 2.33 -10.13
C GLU A 167 11.31 1.47 -10.35
N SER A 168 11.14 0.29 -10.94
CA SER A 168 12.26 -0.58 -11.31
C SER A 168 12.73 -0.34 -12.74
N SER A 169 11.81 0.08 -13.62
CA SER A 169 12.07 0.53 -14.98
C SER A 169 10.85 1.29 -15.51
N GLU A 170 10.96 1.90 -16.69
CA GLU A 170 9.83 2.53 -17.41
C GLU A 170 8.62 1.62 -17.66
N THR A 171 8.77 0.30 -17.48
CA THR A 171 7.72 -0.69 -17.75
C THR A 171 7.39 -1.58 -16.55
N GLU A 172 7.98 -1.30 -15.39
CA GLU A 172 7.83 -2.12 -14.19
C GLU A 172 7.91 -1.27 -12.93
N VAL A 173 6.81 -1.24 -12.18
CA VAL A 173 6.71 -0.52 -10.92
C VAL A 173 6.11 -1.41 -9.82
N ALA A 174 6.42 -1.08 -8.58
CA ALA A 174 5.77 -1.61 -7.40
C ALA A 174 5.12 -0.46 -6.62
N ILE A 175 3.86 -0.60 -6.24
CA ILE A 175 3.20 0.30 -5.29
C ILE A 175 2.95 -0.49 -4.02
N VAL A 176 3.43 -0.01 -2.88
CA VAL A 176 3.34 -0.73 -1.59
C VAL A 176 2.61 0.14 -0.58
N PHE A 177 1.71 -0.49 0.19
CA PHE A 177 0.95 0.15 1.26
C PHE A 177 1.07 -0.64 2.56
N VAL A 178 1.35 0.06 3.65
CA VAL A 178 1.39 -0.51 5.01
C VAL A 178 0.80 0.49 6.00
N SER A 179 -0.04 0.03 6.92
CA SER A 179 -0.54 0.90 7.98
C SER A 179 0.56 1.20 9.02
N PRO A 180 0.76 2.47 9.40
CA PRO A 180 1.61 2.82 10.54
C PRO A 180 1.01 2.33 11.85
N ASN A 181 1.85 2.13 12.87
CA ASN A 181 1.40 1.85 14.24
C ASN A 181 0.88 3.13 14.93
N MET A 182 -0.21 3.67 14.40
CA MET A 182 -0.90 4.76 15.04
C MET A 182 -1.78 4.18 16.15
N ASN A 183 -1.45 4.52 17.40
CA ASN A 183 -2.20 4.20 18.61
C ASN A 183 -3.62 4.81 18.57
N GLY A 184 -4.50 4.20 17.78
CA GLY A 184 -5.92 4.49 17.77
C GLY A 184 -6.60 3.49 18.67
N TYR A 185 -7.10 3.94 19.82
CA TYR A 185 -7.96 3.13 20.67
C TYR A 185 -9.19 2.70 19.86
N ASN A 186 -9.29 1.43 19.48
CA ASN A 186 -10.52 0.93 18.86
C ASN A 186 -11.58 0.76 19.96
N SER A 187 -12.62 1.60 19.93
CA SER A 187 -13.73 1.53 20.87
C SER A 187 -14.46 0.18 20.88
N ARG A 188 -14.42 -0.58 19.77
CA ARG A 188 -15.13 -1.87 19.65
C ARG A 188 -14.39 -3.04 20.29
N THR A 189 -13.09 -3.18 20.03
CA THR A 189 -12.33 -4.37 20.47
C THR A 189 -11.39 -4.09 21.63
N ARG A 190 -11.08 -2.82 21.94
CA ARG A 190 -10.06 -2.40 22.93
C ARG A 190 -8.68 -3.02 22.71
N LYS A 191 -8.41 -3.58 21.52
CA LYS A 191 -7.14 -4.22 21.17
C LYS A 191 -6.24 -3.24 20.42
N LYS A 192 -4.95 -3.29 20.73
CA LYS A 192 -3.92 -2.68 19.88
C LYS A 192 -3.65 -3.61 18.70
N HIS A 193 -3.51 -3.03 17.52
CA HIS A 193 -3.09 -3.76 16.34
C HIS A 193 -1.56 -3.90 16.33
N VAL A 194 -1.08 -5.09 16.01
CA VAL A 194 0.33 -5.39 15.74
C VAL A 194 0.36 -5.99 14.35
N ASN A 195 1.10 -5.37 13.44
CA ASN A 195 1.25 -5.83 12.07
C ASN A 195 2.02 -7.17 12.07
N PRO A 196 1.38 -8.28 11.65
CA PRO A 196 2.00 -9.60 11.70
C PRO A 196 2.82 -9.91 10.44
N ILE A 197 2.81 -9.02 9.43
CA ILE A 197 3.46 -9.24 8.13
C ILE A 197 4.69 -8.35 7.96
N VAL A 198 4.59 -7.07 8.32
CA VAL A 198 5.69 -6.09 8.23
C VAL A 198 6.04 -5.63 9.64
N GLU A 199 7.00 -6.30 10.26
CA GLU A 199 7.33 -6.09 11.67
C GLU A 199 7.86 -4.67 11.95
N SER A 200 8.65 -4.10 11.04
CA SER A 200 9.19 -2.74 11.17
C SER A 200 8.10 -1.67 11.31
N ALA A 201 6.92 -1.89 10.74
CA ALA A 201 5.78 -0.97 10.84
C ALA A 201 5.26 -0.82 12.27
N ASN A 202 5.49 -1.80 13.14
CA ASN A 202 5.08 -1.76 14.55
C ASN A 202 5.83 -0.68 15.35
N SER A 203 7.01 -0.26 14.90
CA SER A 203 7.79 0.80 15.54
C SER A 203 7.49 2.18 14.97
N PHE A 204 6.80 2.27 13.83
CA PHE A 204 6.56 3.52 13.12
C PHE A 204 5.27 4.19 13.60
N GLN A 205 5.42 5.26 14.38
CA GLN A 205 4.33 5.93 15.08
C GLN A 205 4.31 7.44 14.74
N PRO A 206 3.94 7.80 13.50
CA PRO A 206 3.89 9.20 13.09
C PRO A 206 2.80 9.95 13.87
N ASP A 207 3.09 11.19 14.27
CA ASP A 207 2.14 12.06 14.97
C ASP A 207 1.24 12.78 13.94
N ILE A 208 0.14 12.12 13.60
CA ILE A 208 -0.84 12.64 12.65
C ILE A 208 -2.14 12.95 13.39
N LYS A 209 -2.52 14.24 13.38
CA LYS A 209 -3.81 14.68 13.90
C LYS A 209 -4.93 14.11 13.03
N PHE A 210 -5.79 13.31 13.65
CA PHE A 210 -7.01 12.82 13.01
C PHE A 210 -7.93 14.01 12.68
N ARG A 211 -8.32 14.18 11.40
CA ARG A 211 -9.33 15.20 11.05
C ARG A 211 -10.64 14.89 11.78
N GLU A 212 -11.13 15.86 12.55
CA GLU A 212 -12.24 15.70 13.50
C GLU A 212 -13.64 15.54 12.85
N ASN A 213 -13.72 15.51 11.52
CA ASN A 213 -14.99 15.46 10.79
C ASN A 213 -15.69 14.09 10.87
N VAL A 214 -15.01 13.06 11.36
CA VAL A 214 -15.61 11.75 11.60
C VAL A 214 -16.15 11.72 13.02
N ILE A 215 -17.47 11.50 13.16
CA ILE A 215 -18.13 11.29 14.46
C ILE A 215 -17.43 10.13 15.18
N ARG A 216 -16.51 10.44 16.12
CA ARG A 216 -15.53 9.50 16.72
C ARG A 216 -16.14 8.20 17.27
N TRP A 217 -17.41 8.20 17.68
CA TRP A 217 -18.08 7.03 18.25
C TRP A 217 -18.69 6.07 17.20
N LYS A 218 -18.81 6.48 15.94
CA LYS A 218 -19.38 5.70 14.82
C LYS A 218 -18.34 5.26 13.78
N ALA A 219 -17.06 5.32 14.11
CA ALA A 219 -15.98 4.93 13.21
C ALA A 219 -15.15 3.78 13.78
N SER A 220 -14.88 2.77 12.96
CA SER A 220 -13.99 1.65 13.33
C SER A 220 -12.74 1.63 12.47
N LYS A 221 -11.58 1.50 13.11
CA LYS A 221 -10.29 1.44 12.42
C LYS A 221 -10.07 0.08 11.77
N ILE A 222 -9.57 0.07 10.53
CA ILE A 222 -9.01 -1.11 9.88
C ILE A 222 -7.50 -0.92 9.70
N TYR A 223 -6.76 -1.98 9.44
CA TYR A 223 -5.31 -1.92 9.29
C TYR A 223 -4.87 -2.71 8.06
N VAL A 224 -4.02 -2.08 7.25
CA VAL A 224 -3.37 -2.72 6.11
C VAL A 224 -2.06 -3.30 6.62
N ASN A 225 -1.99 -4.62 6.77
CA ASN A 225 -0.76 -5.29 7.16
C ASN A 225 0.28 -5.16 6.04
N LEU A 226 -0.16 -5.48 4.82
CA LEU A 226 0.60 -5.31 3.60
C LEU A 226 -0.33 -5.35 2.40
N VAL A 227 -0.30 -4.32 1.57
CA VAL A 227 -0.81 -4.37 0.20
C VAL A 227 0.32 -4.02 -0.74
N ALA A 228 0.41 -4.74 -1.86
CA ALA A 228 1.34 -4.39 -2.92
C ALA A 228 0.72 -4.62 -4.29
N PHE A 229 1.12 -3.80 -5.26
CA PHE A 229 0.83 -3.97 -6.67
C PHE A 229 2.16 -4.05 -7.42
N PHE A 230 2.49 -5.22 -7.96
CA PHE A 230 3.57 -5.35 -8.94
C PHE A 230 2.96 -5.27 -10.33
N ILE A 231 3.28 -4.19 -11.05
CA ILE A 231 2.68 -3.83 -12.33
C ILE A 231 3.77 -3.91 -13.40
N LYS A 232 3.56 -4.73 -14.42
CA LYS A 232 4.55 -4.97 -15.47
C LYS A 232 3.91 -4.84 -16.85
N LYS A 233 4.31 -3.82 -17.60
CA LYS A 233 3.94 -3.65 -19.02
C LYS A 233 4.68 -4.69 -19.87
N LYS A 234 3.94 -5.32 -20.77
CA LYS A 234 4.41 -6.26 -21.80
C LYS A 234 3.84 -5.84 -23.14
N ALA A 235 4.41 -6.33 -24.23
CA ALA A 235 4.04 -5.91 -25.58
C ALA A 235 2.52 -5.98 -25.90
N LYS A 236 1.77 -6.90 -25.25
CA LYS A 236 0.34 -7.11 -25.51
C LYS A 236 -0.57 -6.83 -24.31
N TYR A 237 -0.03 -6.62 -23.12
CA TYR A 237 -0.81 -6.53 -21.89
C TYR A 237 -0.02 -5.89 -20.75
N VAL A 238 -0.72 -5.44 -19.72
CA VAL A 238 -0.15 -5.15 -18.40
C VAL A 238 -0.45 -6.32 -17.48
N LYS A 239 0.58 -6.91 -16.85
CA LYS A 239 0.44 -7.94 -15.82
C LYS A 239 0.38 -7.26 -14.46
N ILE A 240 -0.59 -7.65 -13.64
CA ILE A 240 -0.71 -7.19 -12.26
C ILE A 240 -0.62 -8.40 -11.33
N THR A 241 0.28 -8.31 -10.36
CA THR A 241 0.31 -9.20 -9.19
C THR A 241 0.01 -8.35 -7.96
N HIS A 242 -1.19 -8.52 -7.43
CA HIS A 242 -1.69 -7.80 -6.26
C HIS A 242 -1.59 -8.68 -5.03
N LEU A 243 -0.96 -8.18 -3.98
CA LEU A 243 -0.91 -8.78 -2.66
C LEU A 243 -1.78 -7.96 -1.72
N SER A 244 -2.48 -8.65 -0.82
CA SER A 244 -3.30 -7.99 0.19
C SER A 244 -3.43 -8.84 1.45
N SER A 245 -3.05 -8.24 2.56
CA SER A 245 -3.33 -8.68 3.92
C SER A 245 -3.87 -7.48 4.70
N ILE A 246 -5.11 -7.62 5.18
CA ILE A 246 -5.85 -6.53 5.82
C ILE A 246 -6.52 -7.09 7.08
N ASP A 247 -6.28 -6.44 8.21
CA ASP A 247 -7.04 -6.62 9.43
C ASP A 247 -8.30 -5.75 9.37
N LEU A 248 -9.43 -6.40 9.12
CA LEU A 248 -10.75 -5.76 9.06
C LEU A 248 -11.33 -5.47 10.46
N ASN A 249 -10.63 -5.88 11.52
CA ASN A 249 -10.91 -5.58 12.92
C ASN A 249 -12.36 -5.94 13.31
N PHE A 250 -12.80 -7.13 12.87
CA PHE A 250 -14.12 -7.64 13.19
C PHE A 250 -14.20 -8.13 14.65
N PRO A 251 -15.38 -8.06 15.29
CA PRO A 251 -15.60 -8.71 16.58
C PRO A 251 -15.35 -10.22 16.52
N SER A 252 -15.02 -10.83 17.66
CA SER A 252 -14.71 -12.27 17.78
C SER A 252 -15.87 -13.20 17.40
N CYS A 253 -17.10 -12.70 17.30
CA CYS A 253 -18.25 -13.49 16.85
C CYS A 253 -18.27 -13.76 15.34
N VAL A 254 -17.41 -13.08 14.55
CA VAL A 254 -17.29 -13.33 13.11
C VAL A 254 -16.29 -14.46 12.88
N THR A 255 -16.70 -15.49 12.14
CA THR A 255 -15.85 -16.65 11.86
C THR A 255 -14.73 -16.33 10.86
N ASP A 256 -13.57 -16.99 10.99
CA ASP A 256 -12.42 -16.80 10.09
C ASP A 256 -12.78 -17.04 8.63
N ASN A 257 -13.62 -18.05 8.36
CA ASN A 257 -14.08 -18.33 6.99
C ASN A 257 -14.93 -17.18 6.42
N SER A 258 -15.71 -16.49 7.25
CA SER A 258 -16.46 -15.29 6.86
C SER A 258 -15.51 -14.12 6.59
N ILE A 259 -14.51 -13.91 7.44
CA ILE A 259 -13.48 -12.88 7.25
C ILE A 259 -12.74 -13.14 5.94
N LYS A 260 -12.26 -14.37 5.71
CA LYS A 260 -11.56 -14.78 4.49
C LYS A 260 -12.40 -14.55 3.23
N LYS A 261 -13.70 -14.90 3.25
CA LYS A 261 -14.63 -14.63 2.15
C LYS A 261 -14.80 -13.12 1.89
N MET A 262 -14.89 -12.31 2.94
CA MET A 262 -14.97 -10.85 2.80
C MET A 262 -13.68 -10.26 2.23
N THR A 263 -12.53 -10.68 2.74
CA THR A 263 -11.20 -10.28 2.23
C THR A 263 -11.03 -10.69 0.77
N ALA A 264 -11.43 -11.91 0.39
CA ALA A 264 -11.39 -12.35 -1.00
C ALA A 264 -12.23 -11.46 -1.93
N ASN A 265 -13.43 -11.03 -1.50
CA ASN A 265 -14.26 -10.12 -2.29
C ASN A 265 -13.61 -8.74 -2.45
N ILE A 266 -12.98 -8.20 -1.40
CA ILE A 266 -12.23 -6.93 -1.47
C ILE A 266 -11.09 -7.07 -2.47
N ILE A 267 -10.31 -8.16 -2.39
CA ILE A 267 -9.20 -8.41 -3.32
C ILE A 267 -9.70 -8.54 -4.76
N LEU A 268 -10.82 -9.23 -4.98
CA LEU A 268 -11.39 -9.44 -6.32
C LEU A 268 -12.00 -8.16 -6.92
N ASP A 269 -12.39 -7.17 -6.12
CA ASP A 269 -12.88 -5.87 -6.62
C ASP A 269 -11.82 -5.17 -7.49
N ILE A 270 -10.52 -5.44 -7.27
CA ILE A 270 -9.41 -4.95 -8.11
C ILE A 270 -9.53 -5.39 -9.58
N LEU A 271 -10.24 -6.50 -9.86
CA LEU A 271 -10.44 -6.96 -11.24
C LEU A 271 -11.25 -5.95 -12.08
N LYS A 272 -11.98 -5.01 -11.47
CA LYS A 272 -12.67 -3.91 -12.18
C LYS A 272 -11.71 -3.03 -12.99
N LEU A 273 -10.41 -3.01 -12.64
CA LEU A 273 -9.39 -2.35 -13.47
C LEU A 273 -9.38 -2.90 -14.90
N ARG A 274 -9.73 -4.18 -15.11
CA ARG A 274 -9.86 -4.75 -16.46
C ARG A 274 -10.94 -4.05 -17.28
N ASP A 275 -12.07 -3.73 -16.67
CA ASP A 275 -13.20 -3.11 -17.36
C ASP A 275 -12.94 -1.62 -17.62
N ILE A 276 -12.31 -0.95 -16.64
CA ILE A 276 -11.90 0.45 -16.73
C ILE A 276 -10.89 0.65 -17.87
N PHE A 277 -9.88 -0.21 -17.94
CA PHE A 277 -8.77 -0.07 -18.87
C PHE A 277 -8.84 -1.00 -20.08
N LYS A 278 -10.00 -1.65 -20.33
CA LYS A 278 -10.17 -2.46 -21.54
C LYS A 278 -9.97 -1.59 -22.77
N LYS A 279 -9.29 -2.11 -23.77
CA LYS A 279 -9.25 -1.48 -25.08
C LYS A 279 -10.68 -1.50 -25.65
N LYS A 280 -11.21 -0.33 -26.01
CA LYS A 280 -12.51 -0.21 -26.69
C LYS A 280 -12.41 -0.76 -28.10
#